data_AF-A0A923YSC8-F1
#
_entry.id   AF-A0A923YSC8-F1
#
_cell.length_a   1.000
_cell.length_b   1.000
_cell.length_c   1.000
_cell.angle_alpha   90.00
_cell.angle_beta   90.00
_cell.angle_gamma   90.00
#
_symmetry.space_group_name_H-M   'P 1'
#
loop_
_entity.id
_entity.type
_entity.pdbx_description
1 polymer ?
#
loop_
_entity_poly.entity_id
_entity_poly.type
_entity_poly.pdbx_seq_one_letter_code
_entity_poly.pdbx_strand_id
1 'polypeptide(L)'
;MNNHSIFSEHPGLIVTFAIAVIVMLLIDLGIFSKKSHEVSNKEAVSWSVVWISLSMIFSGLVYYYAGETKFYEFQSAYWVEKALSVDNLFVFILVFKFFDVANQNKHKILFWG
;
A
#
# COMPACT_ATOMS: atom_id res chain seq x y z
N MET A 1 -3.94 28.51 -29.69
CA MET A 1 -4.54 27.43 -28.89
C MET A 1 -3.86 26.14 -29.31
N ASN A 2 -2.71 25.85 -28.71
CA ASN A 2 -1.92 24.65 -29.05
C ASN A 2 -2.21 23.63 -27.96
N ASN A 3 -3.23 22.80 -28.16
CA ASN A 3 -3.48 21.66 -27.30
C ASN A 3 -2.40 20.61 -27.59
N HIS A 4 -1.20 20.79 -27.03
CA HIS A 4 -0.25 19.69 -26.85
C HIS A 4 -0.82 18.76 -25.80
N SER A 5 -1.75 17.91 -26.24
CA SER A 5 -2.21 16.78 -25.46
C SER A 5 -1.01 15.87 -25.24
N ILE A 6 -0.48 15.84 -24.02
CA ILE A 6 0.53 14.89 -23.51
C ILE A 6 0.21 13.43 -23.94
N PHE A 7 -1.09 13.16 -24.19
CA PHE A 7 -1.65 11.93 -24.74
C PHE A 7 -1.14 11.50 -26.14
N SER A 8 -0.65 12.44 -26.96
CA SER A 8 -0.22 12.20 -28.36
C SER A 8 1.28 11.99 -28.51
N GLU A 9 2.10 12.62 -27.67
CA GLU A 9 3.57 12.64 -27.80
C GLU A 9 4.21 11.36 -27.26
N HIS A 10 3.61 10.74 -26.23
CA HIS A 10 4.13 9.53 -25.59
C HIS A 10 3.02 8.51 -25.29
N PRO A 11 2.34 7.97 -26.32
CA PRO A 11 1.32 6.92 -26.13
C PRO A 11 1.88 5.71 -25.38
N GLY A 12 3.18 5.42 -25.54
CA GLY A 12 3.88 4.37 -24.80
C GLY A 12 3.87 4.56 -23.29
N LEU A 13 4.09 5.78 -22.78
CA LEU A 13 4.10 6.05 -21.33
C LEU A 13 2.74 5.82 -20.68
N ILE A 14 1.66 6.19 -21.37
CA ILE A 14 0.29 6.01 -20.88
C ILE A 14 -0.08 4.53 -20.87
N VAL A 15 0.28 3.80 -21.93
CA VAL A 15 0.04 2.36 -21.99
C VAL A 15 0.84 1.64 -20.90
N THR A 16 2.11 1.98 -20.71
CA THR A 16 2.94 1.41 -19.63
C THR A 16 2.38 1.75 -18.24
N PHE A 17 1.94 3.00 -18.01
CA PHE A 17 1.34 3.40 -16.75
C PHE A 17 0.01 2.68 -16.50
N ALA A 18 -0.86 2.59 -17.50
CA ALA A 18 -2.14 1.87 -17.38
C ALA A 18 -1.91 0.37 -17.11
N ILE A 19 -0.95 -0.25 -17.78
CA ILE A 19 -0.56 -1.65 -17.52
C ILE A 19 -0.02 -1.79 -16.09
N ALA A 20 0.85 -0.89 -15.63
CA ALA A 20 1.38 -0.92 -14.27
C ALA A 20 0.27 -0.79 -13.21
N VAL A 21 -0.69 0.12 -13.43
CA VAL A 21 -1.87 0.30 -12.55
C VAL A 21 -2.74 -0.95 -12.53
N ILE A 22 -3.02 -1.55 -13.69
CA ILE A 22 -3.83 -2.78 -13.78
C ILE A 22 -3.09 -3.95 -13.09
N VAL A 23 -1.78 -4.09 -13.28
CA VAL A 23 -0.98 -5.14 -12.63
C VAL A 23 -0.96 -4.95 -11.12
N MET A 24 -0.78 -3.72 -10.63
CA MET A 24 -0.82 -3.41 -9.20
C MET A 24 -2.21 -3.72 -8.60
N LEU A 25 -3.28 -3.33 -9.29
CA LEU A 25 -4.66 -3.67 -8.89
C LEU A 25 -4.92 -5.18 -8.88
N LEU A 26 -4.41 -5.93 -9.86
CA LEU A 26 -4.58 -7.39 -9.92
C LEU A 26 -3.77 -8.10 -8.83
N ILE A 27 -2.59 -7.60 -8.48
CA ILE A 27 -1.78 -8.10 -7.35
C ILE A 27 -2.52 -7.86 -6.03
N ASP A 28 -3.06 -6.66 -5.84
CA ASP A 28 -3.82 -6.30 -4.63
C ASP A 28 -5.11 -7.12 -4.48
N LEU A 29 -5.84 -7.34 -5.59
CA LEU A 29 -7.08 -8.13 -5.60
C LEU A 29 -6.84 -9.65 -5.56
N GLY A 30 -5.74 -10.13 -6.14
CA GLY A 30 -5.49 -11.56 -6.37
C GLY A 30 -4.74 -12.28 -5.26
N ILE A 31 -3.83 -11.60 -4.54
CA ILE A 31 -2.87 -12.27 -3.65
C ILE A 31 -3.34 -12.33 -2.19
N PHE A 32 -4.33 -11.54 -1.77
CA PHE A 32 -4.85 -11.56 -0.39
C PHE A 32 -6.01 -12.54 -0.14
N SER A 33 -6.30 -13.44 -1.08
CA SER A 33 -7.28 -14.52 -0.90
C SER A 33 -6.63 -15.89 -0.62
N LYS A 34 -5.58 -15.95 0.22
CA LYS A 34 -5.15 -17.25 0.76
C LYS A 34 -4.38 -17.16 2.08
N LYS A 35 -5.02 -17.76 3.08
CA LYS A 35 -4.49 -18.28 4.35
C LYS A 35 -4.33 -17.28 5.50
N SER A 36 -5.33 -17.38 6.38
CA SER A 36 -5.17 -17.47 7.83
C SER A 36 -3.92 -18.30 8.20
N HIS A 37 -2.77 -17.65 8.22
CA HIS A 37 -2.05 -17.62 9.48
C HIS A 37 -2.51 -16.34 10.14
N GLU A 38 -3.24 -16.47 11.23
CA GLU A 38 -3.59 -15.32 12.06
C GLU A 38 -2.28 -14.78 12.64
N VAL A 39 -1.60 -13.91 11.88
CA VAL A 39 -0.63 -13.00 12.47
C VAL A 39 -1.45 -12.25 13.50
N SER A 40 -1.20 -12.55 14.78
CA SER A 40 -2.01 -11.97 15.85
C SER A 40 -1.95 -10.46 15.70
N ASN A 41 -3.06 -9.75 15.93
CA ASN A 41 -3.05 -8.28 15.90
C ASN A 41 -1.87 -7.69 16.70
N LYS A 42 -1.42 -8.39 17.75
CA LYS A 42 -0.23 -8.05 18.54
C LYS A 42 1.09 -8.16 17.76
N GLU A 43 1.27 -9.20 16.96
CA GLU A 43 2.47 -9.38 16.13
C GLU A 43 2.52 -8.36 15.00
N ALA A 44 1.40 -8.11 14.30
CA ALA A 44 1.33 -7.12 13.23
C ALA A 44 1.60 -5.68 13.74
N VAL A 45 1.06 -5.34 14.91
CA VAL A 45 1.35 -4.07 15.58
C VAL A 45 2.81 -4.01 16.02
N SER A 46 3.36 -5.09 16.59
CA SER A 46 4.77 -5.15 16.98
C SER A 46 5.70 -4.90 15.80
N TRP A 47 5.46 -5.57 14.68
CA TRP A 47 6.22 -5.36 13.44
C TRP A 47 6.09 -3.92 12.93
N SER A 48 4.88 -3.35 12.96
CA SER A 48 4.67 -1.95 12.55
C SER A 48 5.47 -0.99 13.44
N VAL A 49 5.48 -1.20 14.76
CA VAL A 49 6.22 -0.37 15.72
C VAL A 49 7.73 -0.51 15.53
N VAL A 50 8.25 -1.70 15.23
CA VAL A 50 9.67 -1.93 14.92
C VAL A 50 10.08 -1.10 13.71
N TRP A 51 9.33 -1.16 12.62
CA TRP A 51 9.63 -0.41 11.40
C TRP A 51 9.50 1.11 11.60
N ILE A 52 8.49 1.58 12.35
CA ILE A 52 8.35 3.00 12.69
C ILE A 52 9.53 3.47 13.53
N SER A 53 9.91 2.71 14.56
CA SER A 53 11.05 3.02 15.42
C SER A 53 12.35 3.12 14.64
N LEU A 54 12.59 2.18 13.72
CA LEU A 54 13.78 2.20 12.85
C LEU A 54 13.81 3.45 11.96
N SER A 55 12.66 3.83 11.37
CA SER A 55 12.55 5.05 10.57
C SER A 55 12.78 6.32 11.41
N MET A 56 12.27 6.36 12.64
CA MET A 56 12.48 7.49 13.55
C MET A 56 13.94 7.63 13.97
N ILE A 57 14.64 6.52 14.21
CA ILE A 57 16.09 6.53 14.49
C ILE A 57 16.86 7.07 13.28
N PHE A 58 16.51 6.62 12.07
CA PHE A 58 17.13 7.13 10.85
C PHE A 58 16.84 8.62 10.63
N SER A 59 15.63 9.08 10.91
CA SER A 59 15.27 10.51 10.90
C SER A 59 16.17 11.32 11.84
N GLY A 60 16.46 10.81 13.03
CA GLY A 60 17.43 11.41 13.97
C GLY A 60 18.87 11.47 13.43
N LEU A 61 19.31 10.45 12.67
CA LEU A 61 20.60 10.49 11.98
C LEU A 61 20.60 11.54 10.86
N VAL A 62 19.52 11.65 10.09
CA VAL A 62 19.38 12.68 9.05
C VAL A 62 19.45 14.07 9.66
N TYR A 63 18.82 14.30 10.82
CA TYR A 63 18.94 15.56 11.55
C TYR A 63 20.39 15.88 11.92
N TYR A 64 21.14 14.91 12.44
CA TYR A 64 22.54 15.11 12.85
C TYR A 64 23.49 15.38 11.67
N TYR A 65 23.32 14.66 10.55
CA TYR A 65 24.25 14.75 9.40
C TYR A 65 23.84 15.75 8.32
N ALA A 66 22.54 15.97 8.11
CA ALA A 66 22.01 16.75 6.99
C ALA A 66 21.23 18.01 7.42
N GLY A 67 21.07 18.23 8.73
CA GLY A 67 20.44 19.42 9.30
C GLY A 67 18.91 19.42 9.29
N GLU A 68 18.32 20.50 9.83
CA GLU A 68 16.88 20.59 10.08
C GLU A 68 16.02 20.51 8.82
N THR A 69 16.47 21.13 7.71
CA THR A 69 15.71 21.16 6.46
C THR A 69 15.48 19.76 5.89
N LYS A 70 16.53 18.93 5.87
CA LYS A 70 16.44 17.54 5.38
C LYS A 70 15.69 16.62 6.34
N PHE A 71 15.73 16.91 7.64
CA PHE A 71 14.88 16.24 8.62
C PHE A 71 13.39 16.48 8.33
N TYR A 72 12.97 17.73 8.10
CA TYR A 72 11.56 18.02 7.79
C TYR A 72 11.11 17.42 6.45
N GLU A 73 11.96 17.45 5.42
CA GLU A 73 11.69 16.77 4.14
C GLU A 73 11.53 15.24 4.33
N PHE A 74 12.44 14.60 5.07
CA PHE A 74 12.35 13.16 5.34
C PHE A 74 11.09 12.81 6.14
N GLN A 75 10.80 13.58 7.19
CA GLN A 75 9.69 13.30 8.08
C GLN A 75 8.34 13.50 7.36
N SER A 76 8.21 14.55 6.56
CA SER A 76 7.01 14.81 5.75
C SER A 76 6.80 13.73 4.70
N ALA A 77 7.84 13.34 3.96
CA ALA A 77 7.77 12.25 2.99
C ALA A 77 7.36 10.93 3.66
N TYR A 78 8.01 10.57 4.77
CA TYR A 78 7.70 9.34 5.51
C TYR A 78 6.23 9.25 5.96
N TRP A 79 5.70 10.34 6.53
CA TRP A 79 4.30 10.35 6.97
C TRP A 79 3.32 10.30 5.79
N VAL A 80 3.60 10.98 4.68
CA VAL A 80 2.77 10.93 3.47
C VAL A 80 2.74 9.52 2.89
N GLU A 81 3.88 8.84 2.78
CA GLU A 81 3.95 7.46 2.29
C GLU A 81 3.20 6.49 3.21
N LYS A 82 3.34 6.67 4.54
CA LYS A 82 2.60 5.85 5.51
C LYS A 82 1.10 6.11 5.46
N ALA A 83 0.64 7.34 5.33
CA ALA A 83 -0.78 7.66 5.22
C ALA A 83 -1.40 7.03 3.97
N LEU A 84 -0.71 7.11 2.82
CA LEU A 84 -1.18 6.53 1.55
C LEU A 84 -1.28 5.00 1.62
N SER A 85 -0.33 4.35 2.31
CA SER A 85 -0.36 2.90 2.54
C SER A 85 -1.51 2.48 3.47
N VAL A 86 -1.81 3.27 4.52
CA VAL A 86 -2.89 3.00 5.48
C VAL A 86 -4.27 3.22 4.85
N ASP A 87 -4.42 4.26 4.02
CA ASP A 87 -5.65 4.55 3.27
C ASP A 87 -6.06 3.37 2.38
N ASN A 88 -5.09 2.81 1.65
CA ASN A 88 -5.30 1.61 0.83
C ASN A 88 -5.73 0.40 1.67
N LEU A 89 -5.09 0.15 2.81
CA LEU A 89 -5.44 -0.96 3.71
C LEU A 89 -6.86 -0.82 4.31
N PHE A 90 -7.28 0.41 4.61
CA PHE A 90 -8.61 0.67 5.15
C PHE A 90 -9.73 0.33 4.15
N VAL A 91 -9.56 0.73 2.89
CA VAL A 91 -10.50 0.39 1.81
C VAL A 91 -10.63 -1.13 1.68
N PHE A 92 -9.52 -1.88 1.70
CA PHE A 92 -9.57 -3.34 1.63
C PHE A 92 -10.32 -3.96 2.81
N ILE A 93 -10.09 -3.50 4.05
CA ILE A 93 -10.81 -4.00 5.23
C ILE A 93 -12.32 -3.72 5.12
N LEU A 94 -12.72 -2.53 4.66
CA LEU A 94 -14.13 -2.18 4.46
C LEU A 94 -14.80 -3.07 3.41
N VAL A 95 -14.14 -3.30 2.28
CA VAL A 95 -14.63 -4.18 1.22
C VAL A 95 -14.80 -5.61 1.74
N PHE A 96 -13.79 -6.17 2.40
CA PHE A 96 -13.89 -7.53 2.95
C PHE A 96 -14.94 -7.66 4.06
N LYS A 97 -15.16 -6.61 4.86
CA LYS A 97 -16.23 -6.57 5.87
C LYS A 97 -17.62 -6.44 5.23
N PHE A 98 -17.76 -5.65 4.17
CA PHE A 98 -19.03 -5.45 3.47
C PHE A 98 -19.53 -6.72 2.77
N PHE A 99 -18.62 -7.49 2.18
CA PHE A 99 -18.96 -8.76 1.52
C PHE A 99 -19.14 -9.94 2.49
N ASP A 100 -19.07 -9.70 3.81
CA ASP A 100 -19.25 -10.69 4.89
C ASP A 100 -18.88 -12.10 4.47
N VAL A 101 -17.59 -12.34 4.19
CA VAL A 101 -17.07 -13.70 4.02
C VAL A 101 -17.16 -14.40 5.38
N ALA A 102 -18.38 -14.82 5.71
CA ALA A 102 -18.72 -15.62 6.84
C ALA A 102 -17.88 -16.89 6.78
N ASN A 103 -17.15 -17.13 7.85
CA ASN A 103 -16.14 -18.17 8.04
C ASN A 103 -16.61 -19.63 7.84
N GLN A 104 -17.81 -19.89 7.31
CA GLN A 104 -18.45 -21.20 7.40
C GLN A 104 -18.59 -21.98 6.08
N ASN A 105 -18.41 -21.36 4.90
CA ASN A 105 -18.58 -22.08 3.61
C ASN A 105 -17.34 -22.12 2.70
N LYS A 106 -16.13 -21.85 3.24
CA LYS A 106 -14.88 -21.73 2.45
C LYS A 106 -14.44 -23.00 1.70
N HIS A 107 -14.91 -24.20 2.04
CA HIS A 107 -14.41 -25.43 1.41
C HIS A 107 -15.26 -25.96 0.25
N LYS A 108 -16.57 -25.65 0.18
CA LYS A 108 -17.46 -26.23 -0.85
C LYS A 108 -17.56 -25.41 -2.14
N ILE A 109 -17.25 -24.12 -2.09
CA ILE A 109 -17.40 -23.24 -3.25
C ILE A 109 -16.14 -23.26 -4.14
N LEU A 110 -14.98 -23.64 -3.59
CA LEU A 110 -13.71 -23.77 -4.35
C LEU A 110 -13.70 -24.96 -5.34
N PHE A 111 -14.73 -25.82 -5.33
CA PHE A 111 -14.77 -26.98 -6.23
C PHE A 111 -15.77 -26.85 -7.38
N TRP A 112 -16.68 -25.86 -7.39
CA TRP A 112 -17.85 -25.86 -8.29
C TRP A 112 -18.24 -24.48 -8.86
N GLY A 113 -17.31 -23.52 -8.87
CA GLY A 113 -17.52 -22.22 -9.53
C GLY A 113 -16.36 -21.88 -10.46
#